data_AF-A0A0W0WI10-F1
#
_entry.id   AF-A0A0W0WI10-F1
#
_cell.length_a   1.000
_cell.length_b   1.000
_cell.length_c   1.000
_cell.angle_alpha   90.00
_cell.angle_beta   90.00
_cell.angle_gamma   90.00
#
_symmetry.space_group_name_H-M   'P 1'
#
loop_
_entity.id
_entity.type
_entity.pdbx_description
1 polymer ?
#
loop_
_entity_poly.entity_id
_entity_poly.type
_entity_poly.pdbx_seq_one_letter_code
_entity_poly.pdbx_strand_id
1 'polypeptide(L)'
;MNKKLLLSLLILSTCLLAGCWTVKSGQKSGIIVKVAKEGKFWGTYEGELIRGGLENASGATGREFHFTLGQFKSALVKKAELAMQNNDHVILTYHCEEFVLPWRGETKCFVDDIKIIETMNTQPNAPKASPKV
;
A
#
# COMPACT_ATOMS: atom_id res chain seq x y z
N MET A 1 18.45 41.53 18.67
CA MET A 1 17.96 40.14 18.67
C MET A 1 19.16 39.21 18.52
N ASN A 2 19.43 38.34 19.49
CA ASN A 2 20.64 37.52 19.50
C ASN A 2 20.60 36.55 18.31
N LYS A 3 21.67 36.48 17.51
CA LYS A 3 21.75 35.61 16.32
C LYS A 3 21.39 34.14 16.63
N LYS A 4 21.69 33.70 17.86
CA LYS A 4 21.33 32.37 18.38
C LYS A 4 19.83 32.18 18.58
N LEU A 5 19.10 33.23 18.97
CA LEU A 5 17.64 33.22 19.13
C LEU A 5 16.94 33.16 17.77
N LEU A 6 17.49 33.87 16.77
CA LEU A 6 17.05 33.82 15.38
C LEU A 6 17.26 32.42 14.77
N LEU A 7 18.43 31.81 14.97
CA LEU A 7 18.67 30.43 14.51
C LEU A 7 17.74 29.43 15.20
N SER A 8 17.52 29.57 16.51
CA SER A 8 16.61 28.68 17.25
C SER A 8 15.17 28.80 16.73
N LEU A 9 14.70 30.02 16.46
CA LEU A 9 13.35 30.25 15.93
C LEU A 9 13.21 29.72 14.50
N LEU A 10 14.25 29.83 13.68
CA LEU A 10 14.29 29.29 12.33
C LEU A 10 14.20 27.76 12.34
N ILE A 11 15.01 27.09 13.18
CA ILE A 11 15.00 25.62 13.33
C ILE A 11 13.64 25.14 13.85
N LEU A 12 13.06 25.84 14.83
CA LEU A 12 11.76 25.50 15.38
C LEU A 12 10.63 25.68 14.34
N SER A 13 10.68 26.75 13.55
CA SER A 13 9.73 26.97 12.45
C SER A 13 9.85 25.91 11.35
N THR A 14 11.07 25.47 11.01
CA THR A 14 11.28 24.41 10.03
C THR A 14 10.78 23.06 10.54
N CYS A 15 11.00 22.75 11.83
CA CYS A 15 10.45 21.55 12.47
C CYS A 15 8.92 21.54 12.51
N LEU A 16 8.29 22.69 12.81
CA LEU A 16 6.83 22.81 12.86
C LEU A 16 6.17 22.66 11.48
N LEU A 17 6.80 23.21 10.43
CA LEU A 17 6.32 23.04 9.06
C LEU A 17 6.52 21.62 8.52
N ALA A 18 7.52 20.87 8.99
CA ALA A 18 7.73 19.49 8.54
C ALA A 18 6.71 18.48 9.09
N GLY A 19 5.81 18.89 10.00
CA GLY A 19 5.16 17.97 10.94
C GLY A 19 3.89 17.25 10.50
N CYS A 20 3.13 17.70 9.50
CA CYS A 20 1.83 17.07 9.17
C CYS A 20 1.35 17.39 7.74
N TRP A 21 1.75 16.57 6.77
CA TRP A 21 1.14 16.58 5.43
C TRP A 21 0.83 15.16 4.96
N THR A 22 -0.22 14.56 5.52
CA THR A 22 -0.91 13.43 4.89
C THR A 22 -1.84 13.99 3.83
N VAL A 23 -1.54 13.78 2.55
CA VAL A 23 -2.25 14.48 1.46
C VAL A 23 -3.33 13.60 0.84
N LYS A 24 -3.16 12.28 0.85
CA LYS A 24 -4.11 11.36 0.22
C LYS A 24 -4.23 10.08 1.03
N SER A 25 -5.40 9.79 1.60
CA SER A 25 -5.71 8.48 2.16
C SER A 25 -6.78 7.79 1.31
N GLY A 26 -6.78 6.46 1.32
CA GLY A 26 -7.72 5.69 0.52
C GLY A 26 -7.62 4.19 0.71
N GLN A 27 -8.46 3.47 -0.02
CA GLN A 27 -8.46 2.02 -0.07
C GLN A 27 -8.30 1.55 -1.51
N LYS A 28 -7.53 0.47 -1.72
CA LYS A 28 -7.32 -0.16 -3.03
C LYS A 28 -7.47 -1.66 -2.91
N SER A 29 -8.20 -2.27 -3.84
CA SER A 29 -8.35 -3.72 -3.94
C SER A 29 -7.44 -4.29 -5.02
N GLY A 30 -6.84 -5.45 -4.78
CA GLY A 30 -6.02 -6.16 -5.75
C GLY A 30 -5.30 -7.37 -5.17
N ILE A 31 -4.32 -7.89 -5.90
CA ILE A 31 -3.47 -9.01 -5.46
C ILE A 31 -2.04 -8.49 -5.27
N ILE A 32 -1.42 -8.85 -4.13
CA ILE A 32 -0.03 -8.49 -3.85
C ILE A 32 0.87 -9.44 -4.64
N VAL A 33 1.75 -8.90 -5.47
CA VAL A 33 2.63 -9.69 -6.35
C VAL A 33 4.09 -9.64 -5.94
N LYS A 34 4.48 -8.62 -5.17
CA LYS A 34 5.85 -8.44 -4.71
C LYS A 34 5.84 -7.88 -3.28
N VAL A 35 6.71 -8.43 -2.44
CA VAL A 35 7.11 -7.87 -1.15
C VAL A 35 8.63 -8.01 -1.07
N ALA A 36 9.36 -6.90 -1.14
CA ALA A 36 10.82 -6.88 -1.16
C ALA A 36 11.37 -5.84 -0.21
N LYS A 37 12.58 -6.07 0.32
CA LYS A 37 13.30 -5.08 1.11
C LYS A 37 14.21 -4.29 0.18
N GLU A 38 13.93 -3.00 -0.01
CA GLU A 38 14.64 -2.13 -0.94
C GLU A 38 15.28 -0.95 -0.18
N GLY A 39 16.44 -0.48 -0.64
CA GLY A 39 17.15 0.66 -0.05
C GLY A 39 18.65 0.40 0.19
N LYS A 40 19.47 1.45 -0.02
CA LYS A 40 20.95 1.38 -0.01
C LYS A 40 21.58 1.45 1.38
N PHE A 41 20.97 2.20 2.31
CA PHE A 41 21.50 2.43 3.68
C PHE A 41 20.52 2.04 4.78
N TRP A 42 19.24 2.38 4.62
CA TRP A 42 18.14 1.87 5.44
C TRP A 42 17.11 1.23 4.53
N GLY A 43 17.04 -0.10 4.56
CA GLY A 43 16.10 -0.84 3.71
C GLY A 43 14.68 -0.77 4.28
N THR A 44 13.71 -0.40 3.44
CA THR A 44 12.28 -0.44 3.73
C THR A 44 11.63 -1.62 3.01
N TYR A 45 10.55 -2.13 3.57
CA TYR A 45 9.75 -3.15 2.89
C TYR A 45 8.81 -2.44 1.92
N GLU A 46 9.07 -2.65 0.63
CA GLU A 46 8.24 -2.18 -0.48
C GLU A 46 7.39 -3.34 -0.99
N GLY A 47 6.17 -3.02 -1.40
CA GLY A 47 5.21 -3.95 -1.94
C GLY A 47 4.61 -3.45 -3.24
N GLU A 48 4.12 -4.39 -4.05
CA GLU A 48 3.43 -4.11 -5.30
C GLU A 48 2.07 -4.81 -5.31
N LEU A 49 1.03 -4.04 -5.60
CA LEU A 49 -0.35 -4.50 -5.74
C LEU A 49 -0.77 -4.36 -7.20
N ILE A 50 -1.18 -5.45 -7.84
CA ILE A 50 -1.82 -5.42 -9.15
C ILE A 50 -3.33 -5.30 -8.98
N ARG A 51 -3.94 -4.32 -9.65
CA ARG A 51 -5.36 -4.00 -9.54
C ARG A 51 -6.09 -4.25 -10.85
N GLY A 52 -7.07 -5.15 -10.81
CA GLY A 52 -7.90 -5.52 -11.96
C GLY A 52 -7.12 -6.22 -13.08
N GLY A 53 -7.84 -6.68 -14.10
CA GLY A 53 -7.24 -7.24 -15.33
C GLY A 53 -6.88 -8.72 -15.32
N LEU A 54 -6.91 -9.40 -14.16
CA LEU A 54 -6.58 -10.83 -14.09
C LEU A 54 -7.81 -11.75 -14.29
N GLU A 55 -9.02 -11.29 -13.95
CA GLU A 55 -10.19 -12.17 -13.85
C GLU A 55 -11.02 -12.29 -15.13
N ASN A 56 -10.86 -11.40 -16.10
CA ASN A 56 -11.62 -11.46 -17.35
C ASN A 56 -10.73 -11.00 -18.49
N ALA A 57 -10.60 -11.83 -19.53
CA ALA A 57 -9.77 -11.66 -20.73
C ALA A 57 -10.08 -10.42 -21.60
N SER A 58 -10.48 -9.31 -20.99
CA SER A 58 -10.86 -8.05 -21.60
C SER A 58 -9.71 -7.06 -21.62
N GLY A 59 -8.48 -7.48 -21.95
CA GLY A 59 -7.35 -6.61 -22.32
C GLY A 59 -7.00 -5.42 -21.39
N ALA A 60 -7.58 -5.36 -20.20
CA ALA A 60 -7.42 -4.26 -19.26
C ALA A 60 -6.11 -4.51 -18.52
N THR A 61 -5.10 -3.71 -18.84
CA THR A 61 -3.81 -3.79 -18.16
C THR A 61 -4.02 -3.54 -16.67
N GLY A 62 -3.71 -4.55 -15.86
CA GLY A 62 -3.76 -4.43 -14.41
C GLY A 62 -2.88 -3.26 -13.98
N ARG A 63 -3.45 -2.32 -13.23
CA ARG A 63 -2.71 -1.13 -12.82
C ARG A 63 -1.90 -1.45 -11.58
N GLU A 64 -0.59 -1.52 -11.74
CA GLU A 64 0.35 -1.64 -10.64
C GLU A 64 0.22 -0.47 -9.66
N PHE A 65 0.41 -0.78 -8.38
CA PHE A 65 0.44 0.18 -7.29
C PHE A 65 1.55 -0.22 -6.33
N HIS A 66 2.60 0.60 -6.29
CA HIS A 66 3.72 0.45 -5.37
C HIS A 66 3.42 1.17 -4.05
N PHE A 67 3.76 0.52 -2.94
CA PHE A 67 3.53 1.03 -1.59
C PHE A 67 4.61 0.54 -0.62
N THR A 68 4.82 1.30 0.45
CA THR A 68 5.74 0.96 1.53
C THR A 68 4.98 0.36 2.73
N LEU A 69 5.42 -0.79 3.22
CA LEU A 69 4.91 -1.46 4.43
C LEU A 69 5.61 -0.99 5.71
N GLY A 70 6.76 -0.34 5.57
CA GLY A 70 7.53 0.25 6.65
C GLY A 70 8.98 -0.25 6.70
N GLN A 71 9.75 0.33 7.61
CA GLN A 71 11.19 0.05 7.75
C GLN A 71 11.49 -1.27 8.48
N PHE A 72 10.56 -1.71 9.36
CA PHE A 72 10.74 -2.89 10.19
C PHE A 72 9.84 -4.03 9.72
N LYS A 73 10.27 -5.28 9.97
CA LYS A 73 9.45 -6.46 9.72
C LYS A 73 8.31 -6.51 10.74
N SER A 74 7.23 -5.80 10.43
CA SER A 74 6.03 -5.71 11.24
C SER A 74 5.06 -6.86 10.95
N ALA A 75 3.98 -6.94 11.71
CA ALA A 75 2.88 -7.87 11.43
C ALA A 75 2.28 -7.63 10.03
N LEU A 76 2.29 -6.39 9.53
CA LEU A 76 1.81 -6.05 8.19
C LEU A 76 2.67 -6.70 7.10
N VAL A 77 4.00 -6.68 7.25
CA VAL A 77 4.90 -7.33 6.29
C VAL A 77 4.62 -8.82 6.21
N LYS A 78 4.45 -9.50 7.36
CA LYS A 78 4.10 -10.93 7.38
C LYS A 78 2.73 -11.19 6.74
N LYS A 79 1.75 -10.32 6.99
CA LYS A 79 0.41 -10.44 6.40
C LYS A 79 0.44 -10.26 4.88
N ALA A 80 1.25 -9.32 4.39
CA ALA A 80 1.48 -9.11 2.96
C ALA A 80 2.19 -10.32 2.32
N GLU A 81 3.24 -10.85 2.99
CA GLU A 81 3.95 -12.06 2.55
C GLU A 81 2.99 -13.26 2.43
N LEU A 82 2.11 -13.47 3.43
CA LEU A 82 1.12 -14.55 3.41
C LEU A 82 0.07 -14.37 2.31
N ALA A 83 -0.50 -13.17 2.17
CA ALA A 83 -1.48 -12.88 1.13
C ALA A 83 -0.88 -13.06 -0.28
N MET A 84 0.39 -12.69 -0.47
CA MET A 84 1.13 -12.92 -1.70
C MET A 84 1.32 -14.42 -1.98
N GLN A 85 1.71 -15.21 -0.96
CA GLN A 85 1.90 -16.67 -1.09
C GLN A 85 0.62 -17.42 -1.45
N ASN A 86 -0.51 -17.01 -0.87
CA ASN A 86 -1.82 -17.63 -1.11
C ASN A 86 -2.52 -17.10 -2.37
N ASN A 87 -1.97 -16.05 -3.01
CA ASN A 87 -2.64 -15.33 -4.11
C ASN A 87 -4.00 -14.76 -3.70
N ASP A 88 -4.12 -14.33 -2.43
CA ASP A 88 -5.36 -13.82 -1.88
C ASP A 88 -5.68 -12.43 -2.43
N HIS A 89 -6.98 -12.17 -2.66
CA HIS A 89 -7.44 -10.84 -3.00
C HIS A 89 -7.53 -9.99 -1.73
N VAL A 90 -6.86 -8.84 -1.72
CA VAL A 90 -6.74 -7.98 -0.54
C VAL A 90 -7.27 -6.57 -0.80
N ILE A 91 -7.82 -5.96 0.25
CA ILE A 91 -8.06 -4.52 0.33
C ILE A 91 -6.94 -3.90 1.17
N LEU A 92 -6.14 -3.05 0.54
CA LEU A 92 -5.12 -2.23 1.17
C LEU A 92 -5.71 -0.88 1.58
N THR A 93 -5.56 -0.52 2.85
CA THR A 93 -5.77 0.85 3.33
C THR A 93 -4.43 1.56 3.38
N TYR A 94 -4.32 2.71 2.71
CA TYR A 94 -3.07 3.44 2.58
C TYR A 94 -3.25 4.93 2.80
N HIS A 95 -2.16 5.60 3.18
CA HIS A 95 -2.01 7.04 3.14
C HIS A 95 -0.74 7.41 2.39
N CYS A 96 -0.78 8.50 1.64
CA CYS A 96 0.37 9.05 0.95
C CYS A 96 0.76 10.39 1.57
N GLU A 97 2.06 10.51 1.82
CA GLU A 97 2.70 11.73 2.31
C GLU A 97 3.28 12.48 1.10
N GLU A 98 3.18 13.81 1.09
CA GLU A 98 3.74 14.59 -0.04
C GLU A 98 5.27 14.64 0.01
N PHE A 99 5.83 14.61 1.22
CA PHE A 99 7.25 14.73 1.47
C PHE A 99 7.77 13.51 2.22
N VAL A 100 8.51 12.68 1.50
CA VAL A 100 9.28 11.58 2.07
C VAL A 100 10.75 11.94 1.97
N LEU A 101 11.47 11.75 3.06
CA LEU A 101 12.90 11.99 3.10
C LEU A 101 13.61 10.99 2.16
N PRO A 102 14.68 11.40 1.46
CA PRO A 102 15.33 10.57 0.43
C PRO A 102 15.94 9.25 0.96
N TRP A 103 15.94 9.03 2.28
CA TRP A 103 16.42 7.81 2.93
C TRP A 103 15.30 6.89 3.46
N ARG A 104 14.01 7.25 3.29
CA ARG A 104 12.87 6.59 3.95
C ARG A 104 12.04 5.69 3.01
N GLY A 105 12.51 5.45 1.78
CA GLY A 105 11.86 4.59 0.78
C GLY A 105 11.74 5.27 -0.58
N GLU A 106 11.40 4.49 -1.60
CA GLU A 106 11.19 5.00 -2.97
C GLU A 106 9.77 5.49 -3.22
N THR A 107 8.78 4.96 -2.48
CA THR A 107 7.38 5.31 -2.66
C THR A 107 6.88 6.30 -1.61
N LYS A 108 5.86 7.08 -1.99
CA LYS A 108 5.22 8.09 -1.13
C LYS A 108 4.04 7.55 -0.33
N CYS A 109 3.62 6.31 -0.60
CA CYS A 109 2.37 5.76 -0.08
C CYS A 109 2.66 4.63 0.90
N PHE A 110 2.24 4.80 2.15
CA PHE A 110 2.40 3.86 3.23
C PHE A 110 1.10 3.10 3.48
N VAL A 111 1.22 1.80 3.77
CA VAL A 111 0.08 0.95 4.11
C VAL A 111 -0.14 0.93 5.61
N ASP A 112 -1.38 1.21 6.00
CA ASP A 112 -1.84 1.17 7.39
C ASP A 112 -2.41 -0.20 7.77
N ASP A 113 -3.22 -0.78 6.88
CA ASP A 113 -3.90 -2.05 7.12
C ASP A 113 -4.11 -2.84 5.82
N ILE A 114 -4.11 -4.16 5.95
CA ILE A 114 -4.33 -5.12 4.86
C ILE A 114 -5.50 -6.01 5.28
N LYS A 115 -6.57 -6.04 4.50
CA LYS A 115 -7.71 -6.95 4.74
C LYS A 115 -7.73 -8.00 3.65
N ILE A 116 -7.64 -9.27 4.04
CA ILE A 116 -7.78 -10.39 3.12
C ILE A 116 -9.28 -10.60 2.91
N ILE A 117 -9.71 -10.52 1.65
CA ILE A 117 -11.06 -10.93 1.28
C ILE A 117 -10.96 -12.43 1.02
N GLU A 118 -11.41 -13.23 1.98
CA GLU A 118 -11.76 -14.61 1.66
C GLU A 118 -12.94 -14.53 0.68
N THR A 119 -12.71 -14.89 -0.57
CA THR A 119 -13.79 -15.09 -1.53
C THR A 119 -14.63 -16.24 -1.00
N MET A 120 -15.61 -15.94 -0.14
CA MET A 120 -16.69 -16.86 0.15
C MET A 120 -17.35 -17.15 -1.19
N ASN A 121 -17.12 -18.37 -1.69
CA ASN A 121 -17.70 -18.94 -2.90
C ASN A 121 -19.17 -18.51 -3.06
N THR A 122 -19.42 -17.37 -3.71
CA THR A 122 -20.70 -17.14 -4.36
C THR A 122 -20.53 -17.74 -5.73
N GLN A 123 -20.72 -19.05 -5.80
CA GLN A 123 -21.10 -19.70 -7.05
C GLN A 123 -22.24 -18.84 -7.65
N PRO A 124 -22.08 -18.26 -8.85
CA PRO A 124 -23.23 -17.76 -9.56
C PRO A 124 -24.13 -18.97 -9.75
N ASN A 125 -25.29 -18.97 -9.09
CA ASN A 125 -26.30 -20.01 -9.26
C ASN A 125 -26.47 -20.25 -10.77
N ALA A 126 -25.99 -21.40 -11.24
CA ALA A 126 -26.26 -21.85 -12.60
C ALA A 126 -27.77 -21.77 -12.81
N PRO A 127 -28.26 -21.18 -13.92
CA PRO A 127 -29.68 -21.23 -14.20
C PRO A 127 -30.09 -22.70 -14.29
N LYS A 128 -30.96 -23.14 -13.37
CA LYS A 128 -31.55 -24.47 -13.39
C LYS A 128 -32.14 -24.70 -14.78
N ALA A 129 -31.53 -25.59 -15.55
CA ALA A 129 -32.14 -26.14 -16.75
C ALA A 129 -33.53 -26.66 -16.36
N SER A 130 -34.57 -26.05 -16.93
CA SER A 130 -35.94 -26.54 -16.82
C SER A 130 -36.09 -27.66 -17.85
N PRO A 131 -36.35 -28.93 -17.45
CA PRO A 131 -36.76 -29.93 -18.41
C PRO A 131 -38.20 -29.61 -18.78
N LYS A 132 -38.44 -29.13 -20.00
CA LYS A 132 -39.79 -29.07 -20.55
C LYS A 132 -40.05 -30.37 -21.29
N VAL A 133 -41.03 -31.08 -20.75
CA VAL A 133 -41.71 -32.29 -21.25
C VAL A 133 -42.18 -32.10 -22.69
#